data_AF-A0A963WPU2-F1
#
_entry.id   AF-A0A963WPU2-F1
#
_cell.length_a   1.000
_cell.length_b   1.000
_cell.length_c   1.000
_cell.angle_alpha   90.00
_cell.angle_beta   90.00
_cell.angle_gamma   90.00
#
_symmetry.space_group_name_H-M   'P 1'
#
loop_
_entity.id
_entity.type
_entity.pdbx_description
1 polymer ?
#
loop_
_entity_poly.entity_id
_entity_poly.type
_entity_poly.pdbx_seq_one_letter_code
_entity_poly.pdbx_strand_id
1 'polypeptide(L)'
;MASFRTGLAAILWLVTASPLFAEEKPDENCLDDDMNNRCEAVAQAAQRALYAAQPIEQLAETNMLLLRAFFVDGYGNDVGMAQLDRRPGEEPRILFTFPGLGAGKPRTLERIIDTSLLDTLVERSARFDATLPPEPLPEGVISVCLHSWVVTVEMIDEDGKIRRKTEDACSHELAVPLAFAMADTAVAADPACTAIDPEYTRNSVTRLGSCNMLAGDRQVAAIAWNGLEAANWLDPNNGEEASVRAKLKYDVELLWAGEELVKGWQPVLDRLKVASEGDWYVKAVTGLDHRTARADLEFAVLVDGGEDGEDHYLVAAAPVAIEISDNRATISRIEVGEASTISVD
;
A
#
# COMPACT_ATOMS: atom_id res chain seq x y z
N MET A 1 -68.15 7.55 64.39
CA MET A 1 -67.67 6.22 63.97
C MET A 1 -67.02 6.35 62.61
N ALA A 2 -65.81 5.82 62.48
CA ALA A 2 -64.81 6.18 61.48
C ALA A 2 -65.18 5.81 60.04
N SER A 3 -64.88 6.70 59.10
CA SER A 3 -64.86 6.41 57.66
C SER A 3 -63.43 6.66 57.16
N PHE A 4 -62.72 5.57 56.90
CA PHE A 4 -61.40 5.54 56.27
C PHE A 4 -61.56 5.90 54.79
N ARG A 5 -60.96 7.01 54.35
CA ARG A 5 -60.77 7.31 52.92
C ARG A 5 -59.39 6.80 52.50
N THR A 6 -59.41 5.72 51.73
CA THR A 6 -58.29 5.16 50.97
C THR A 6 -57.86 6.15 49.88
N GLY A 7 -56.66 6.71 50.00
CA GLY A 7 -56.02 7.47 48.94
C GLY A 7 -55.34 6.52 47.96
N LEU A 8 -55.82 6.45 46.73
CA LEU A 8 -55.07 5.87 45.61
C LEU A 8 -53.95 6.85 45.23
N ALA A 9 -52.69 6.46 45.46
CA ALA A 9 -51.54 7.08 44.83
C ALA A 9 -51.40 6.50 43.42
N ALA A 10 -51.71 7.30 42.40
CA ALA A 10 -51.41 6.97 41.01
C ALA A 10 -49.91 7.19 40.75
N ILE A 11 -49.15 6.10 40.61
CA ILE A 11 -47.76 6.12 40.15
C ILE A 11 -47.80 6.30 38.62
N LEU A 12 -47.53 7.54 38.18
CA LEU A 12 -47.37 7.88 36.77
C LEU A 12 -45.97 7.42 36.32
N TRP A 13 -45.90 6.27 35.63
CA TRP A 13 -44.70 5.84 34.93
C TRP A 13 -44.49 6.74 33.71
N LEU A 14 -43.59 7.72 33.82
CA LEU A 14 -43.02 8.40 32.67
C LEU A 14 -42.14 7.39 31.91
N VAL A 15 -42.70 6.78 30.87
CA VAL A 15 -41.92 6.16 29.80
C VAL A 15 -41.26 7.31 29.05
N THR A 16 -40.04 7.67 29.44
CA THR A 16 -39.16 8.46 28.58
C THR A 16 -38.87 7.59 27.37
N ALA A 17 -39.55 7.86 26.26
CA ALA A 17 -39.15 7.36 24.97
C ALA A 17 -37.72 7.87 24.75
N SER A 18 -36.73 7.01 25.00
CA SER A 18 -35.37 7.25 24.52
C SER A 18 -35.53 7.50 23.02
N PRO A 19 -35.08 8.65 22.49
CA PRO A 19 -35.04 8.80 21.05
C PRO A 19 -34.23 7.60 20.53
N LEU A 20 -34.89 6.76 19.74
CA LEU A 20 -34.20 5.84 18.85
C LEU A 20 -33.32 6.75 18.00
N PHE A 21 -32.05 6.88 18.39
CA PHE A 21 -31.04 7.49 17.55
C PHE A 21 -31.04 6.64 16.29
N ALA A 22 -31.67 7.15 15.23
CA ALA A 22 -31.53 6.58 13.92
C ALA A 22 -30.03 6.62 13.62
N GLU A 23 -29.42 5.45 13.55
CA GLU A 23 -28.04 5.28 13.17
C GLU A 23 -27.91 5.87 11.77
N GLU A 24 -27.25 7.02 11.68
CA GLU A 24 -26.98 7.67 10.40
C GLU A 24 -26.15 6.69 9.58
N LYS A 25 -26.69 6.27 8.43
CA LYS A 25 -25.97 5.34 7.56
C LYS A 25 -24.63 5.98 7.19
N PRO A 26 -23.52 5.22 7.25
CA PRO A 26 -22.24 5.69 6.76
C PRO A 26 -22.40 6.23 5.34
N ASP A 27 -21.71 7.33 5.05
CA ASP A 27 -21.54 7.79 3.67
C ASP A 27 -20.82 6.67 2.89
N GLU A 28 -21.40 6.26 1.77
CA GLU A 28 -20.85 5.17 0.93
C GLU A 28 -19.43 5.51 0.45
N ASN A 29 -19.10 6.80 0.35
CA ASN A 29 -17.76 7.29 -0.01
C ASN A 29 -16.70 7.02 1.07
N CYS A 30 -17.08 6.48 2.23
CA CYS A 30 -16.20 6.26 3.37
C CYS A 30 -15.87 4.79 3.61
N LEU A 31 -16.54 3.86 2.93
CA LEU A 31 -16.38 2.43 3.18
C LEU A 31 -15.24 1.86 2.34
N ASP A 32 -14.35 1.09 2.96
CA ASP A 32 -13.40 0.25 2.23
C ASP A 32 -14.00 -1.12 1.87
N ASP A 33 -13.19 -1.97 1.25
CA ASP A 33 -13.61 -3.31 0.79
C ASP A 33 -14.06 -4.24 1.94
N ASP A 34 -13.55 -4.00 3.15
CA ASP A 34 -13.93 -4.71 4.39
C ASP A 34 -15.15 -4.07 5.10
N MET A 35 -15.79 -3.09 4.47
CA MET A 35 -16.90 -2.31 5.01
C MET A 35 -16.52 -1.46 6.24
N ASN A 36 -15.24 -1.19 6.47
CA ASN A 36 -14.81 -0.29 7.53
C ASN A 36 -15.06 1.17 7.13
N ASN A 37 -15.69 1.92 8.03
CA ASN A 37 -15.96 3.33 7.82
C ASN A 37 -14.72 4.19 8.12
N ARG A 38 -13.99 4.57 7.07
CA ARG A 38 -12.77 5.39 7.12
C ARG A 38 -13.03 6.86 7.47
N CYS A 39 -14.29 7.30 7.50
CA CYS A 39 -14.67 8.63 7.98
C CYS A 39 -14.78 8.73 9.50
N GLU A 40 -14.81 7.60 10.22
CA GLU A 40 -14.90 7.63 11.67
C GLU A 40 -13.64 8.20 12.32
N ALA A 41 -13.85 9.01 13.36
CA ALA A 41 -12.74 9.63 14.09
C ALA A 41 -11.73 8.61 14.64
N VAL A 42 -12.20 7.42 15.04
CA VAL A 42 -11.34 6.33 15.53
C VAL A 42 -10.49 5.76 14.38
N ALA A 43 -11.10 5.47 13.23
CA ALA A 43 -10.39 4.97 12.04
C ALA A 43 -9.33 5.98 11.57
N GLN A 44 -9.68 7.27 11.48
CA GLN A 44 -8.72 8.30 11.10
C GLN A 44 -7.60 8.49 12.13
N ALA A 45 -7.89 8.35 13.43
CA ALA A 45 -6.87 8.41 14.47
C ALA A 45 -5.90 7.22 14.39
N ALA A 46 -6.42 6.00 14.17
CA ALA A 46 -5.63 4.80 13.98
C ALA A 46 -4.74 4.92 12.74
N GLN A 47 -5.30 5.38 11.62
CA GLN A 47 -4.55 5.62 10.38
C GLN A 47 -3.42 6.64 10.59
N ARG A 48 -3.68 7.79 11.22
CA ARG A 48 -2.62 8.77 11.55
C ARG A 48 -1.53 8.18 12.44
N ALA A 49 -1.90 7.37 13.43
CA ALA A 49 -0.94 6.69 14.30
C ALA A 49 -0.04 5.71 13.52
N LEU A 50 -0.61 4.96 12.57
CA LEU A 50 0.11 4.00 11.73
C LEU A 50 1.25 4.66 10.94
N TYR A 51 1.09 5.91 10.53
CA TYR A 51 2.11 6.68 9.79
C TYR A 51 2.91 7.65 10.67
N ALA A 52 2.72 7.62 12.00
CA ALA A 52 3.26 8.61 12.93
C ALA A 52 2.95 10.08 12.52
N ALA A 53 1.79 10.29 11.91
CA ALA A 53 1.35 11.58 11.40
C ALA A 53 0.76 12.45 12.52
N GLN A 54 1.25 13.68 12.66
CA GLN A 54 0.69 14.64 13.61
C GLN A 54 -0.73 15.05 13.20
N PRO A 55 -1.64 15.33 14.15
CA PRO A 55 -2.93 15.94 13.87
C PRO A 55 -2.76 17.24 13.07
N ILE A 56 -3.56 17.44 12.03
CA ILE A 56 -3.40 18.61 11.14
C ILE A 56 -3.69 19.93 11.87
N GLU A 57 -4.52 19.91 12.91
CA GLU A 57 -4.79 21.05 13.78
C GLU A 57 -3.52 21.60 14.42
N GLN A 58 -2.62 20.71 14.86
CA GLN A 58 -1.35 21.13 15.45
C GLN A 58 -0.40 21.73 14.40
N LEU A 59 -0.47 21.23 13.17
CA LEU A 59 0.35 21.72 12.06
C LEU A 59 -0.13 23.07 11.53
N ALA A 60 -1.43 23.36 11.60
CA ALA A 60 -1.99 24.63 11.17
C ALA A 60 -1.44 25.83 11.97
N GLU A 61 -1.01 25.62 13.22
CA GLU A 61 -0.39 26.64 14.05
C GLU A 61 1.00 27.09 13.55
N THR A 62 1.58 26.39 12.57
CA THR A 62 2.95 26.62 12.07
C THR A 62 3.04 27.48 10.81
N ASN A 63 1.91 28.00 10.29
CA ASN A 63 1.83 28.74 9.02
C ASN A 63 2.44 27.98 7.83
N MET A 64 2.39 26.65 7.84
CA MET A 64 2.81 25.82 6.72
C MET A 64 1.65 25.59 5.75
N LEU A 65 1.97 25.50 4.46
CA LEU A 65 1.06 24.89 3.51
C LEU A 65 1.29 23.37 3.54
N LEU A 66 0.20 22.61 3.61
CA LEU A 66 0.26 21.15 3.71
C LEU A 66 -0.87 20.51 2.90
N LEU A 67 -0.53 19.49 2.13
CA LEU A 67 -1.49 18.55 1.56
C LEU A 67 -1.06 17.15 2.03
N ARG A 68 -1.98 16.35 2.55
CA ARG A 68 -1.70 14.99 3.03
C ARG A 68 -2.79 14.05 2.55
N ALA A 69 -2.41 12.95 1.93
CA ALA A 69 -3.29 11.90 1.45
C ALA A 69 -2.89 10.57 2.09
N PHE A 70 -3.85 9.88 2.68
CA PHE A 70 -3.73 8.51 3.16
C PHE A 70 -4.39 7.58 2.15
N PHE A 71 -3.78 6.43 1.87
CA PHE A 71 -4.24 5.48 0.87
C PHE A 71 -4.60 4.15 1.53
N VAL A 72 -5.82 3.71 1.29
CA VAL A 72 -6.31 2.36 1.55
C VAL A 72 -6.54 1.69 0.21
N ASP A 73 -5.95 0.51 0.00
CA ASP A 73 -6.12 -0.22 -1.25
C ASP A 73 -7.48 -0.94 -1.32
N GLY A 74 -7.73 -1.57 -2.46
CA GLY A 74 -8.94 -2.32 -2.74
C GLY A 74 -9.16 -3.59 -1.91
N TYR A 75 -8.33 -3.84 -0.90
CA TYR A 75 -8.45 -4.97 0.03
C TYR A 75 -8.45 -4.47 1.49
N GLY A 76 -8.77 -3.19 1.72
CA GLY A 76 -8.82 -2.62 3.07
C GLY A 76 -7.45 -2.34 3.70
N ASN A 77 -6.34 -2.50 2.96
CA ASN A 77 -5.01 -2.31 3.54
C ASN A 77 -4.54 -0.87 3.44
N ASP A 78 -4.05 -0.34 4.54
CA ASP A 78 -3.31 0.91 4.58
C ASP A 78 -1.95 0.76 3.87
N VAL A 79 -1.80 1.36 2.68
CA VAL A 79 -0.63 1.14 1.81
C VAL A 79 0.35 2.30 1.74
N GLY A 80 -0.04 3.49 2.20
CA GLY A 80 0.86 4.63 2.26
C GLY A 80 0.21 5.94 2.64
N MET A 81 1.07 6.94 2.87
CA MET A 81 0.68 8.33 3.09
C MET A 81 1.60 9.26 2.29
N ALA A 82 1.03 10.03 1.37
CA ALA A 82 1.73 11.12 0.72
C ALA A 82 1.51 12.42 1.51
N GLN A 83 2.57 13.15 1.83
CA GLN A 83 2.50 14.48 2.43
C GLN A 83 3.37 15.43 1.63
N LEU A 84 2.74 16.47 1.09
CA LEU A 84 3.44 17.62 0.56
C LEU A 84 3.44 18.72 1.64
N ASP A 85 4.59 19.31 1.91
CA ASP A 85 4.68 20.48 2.76
C ASP A 85 5.60 21.59 2.23
N ARG A 86 5.22 22.83 2.53
CA ARG A 86 6.06 24.03 2.36
C ARG A 86 5.98 24.88 3.61
N ARG A 87 7.08 24.94 4.36
CA ARG A 87 7.22 25.87 5.50
C ARG A 87 7.73 27.24 5.04
N PRO A 88 7.43 28.33 5.77
CA PRO A 88 7.94 29.65 5.43
C PRO A 88 9.47 29.68 5.32
N GLY A 89 9.99 30.02 4.14
CA GLY A 89 11.43 30.12 3.87
C GLY A 89 12.15 28.78 3.61
N GLU A 90 11.42 27.66 3.57
CA GLU A 90 11.95 26.34 3.20
C GLU A 90 11.54 25.97 1.77
N GLU A 91 12.33 25.11 1.12
CA GLU A 91 11.96 24.48 -0.15
C GLU A 91 10.78 23.52 0.05
N PRO A 92 9.87 23.40 -0.93
CA PRO A 92 8.76 22.47 -0.81
C PRO A 92 9.26 21.02 -0.93
N ARG A 93 8.59 20.13 -0.20
CA ARG A 93 8.94 18.72 -0.13
C ARG A 93 7.74 17.84 -0.37
N ILE A 94 8.00 16.66 -0.92
CA ILE A 94 7.09 15.54 -0.93
C ILE A 94 7.67 14.41 -0.08
N LEU A 95 6.85 13.90 0.82
CA LEU A 95 7.13 12.79 1.69
C LEU A 95 6.17 11.67 1.31
N PHE A 96 6.67 10.45 1.15
CA PHE A 96 5.84 9.26 1.07
C PHE A 96 6.22 8.32 2.21
N THR A 97 5.28 8.13 3.14
CA THR A 97 5.48 7.29 4.33
C THR A 97 4.74 5.98 4.15
N PHE A 98 5.46 4.88 4.30
CA PHE A 98 4.92 3.53 4.31
C PHE A 98 4.49 3.15 5.71
N PRO A 99 3.43 2.33 5.86
CA PRO A 99 3.00 1.85 7.17
C PRO A 99 4.15 1.07 7.86
N GLY A 100 4.20 1.13 9.19
CA GLY A 100 5.06 0.22 9.94
C GLY A 100 4.49 -1.20 9.87
N LEU A 101 5.25 -2.18 9.36
CA LEU A 101 4.83 -3.59 9.43
C LEU A 101 5.09 -4.14 10.84
N GLY A 102 4.04 -4.65 11.51
CA GLY A 102 4.12 -5.21 12.86
C GLY A 102 4.64 -4.19 13.89
N ALA A 103 5.74 -4.53 14.59
CA ALA A 103 6.41 -3.62 15.53
C ALA A 103 7.39 -2.62 14.86
N GLY A 104 7.46 -2.60 13.53
CA GLY A 104 8.34 -1.74 12.76
C GLY A 104 7.92 -0.27 12.80
N LYS A 105 8.90 0.64 12.71
CA LYS A 105 8.61 2.08 12.54
C LYS A 105 8.24 2.37 11.09
N PRO A 106 7.33 3.34 10.84
CA PRO A 106 7.06 3.83 9.50
C PRO A 106 8.34 4.30 8.82
N ARG A 107 8.46 4.03 7.52
CA ARG A 107 9.59 4.47 6.71
C ARG A 107 9.14 5.58 5.78
N THR A 108 9.93 6.63 5.64
CA THR A 108 9.58 7.78 4.79
C THR A 108 10.61 7.99 3.69
N LEU A 109 10.12 8.19 2.47
CA LEU A 109 10.86 8.73 1.34
C LEU A 109 10.61 10.23 1.28
N GLU A 110 11.65 11.04 1.49
CA GLU A 110 11.56 12.50 1.45
C GLU A 110 12.34 13.06 0.26
N ARG A 111 11.72 13.95 -0.52
CA ARG A 111 12.35 14.63 -1.65
C ARG A 111 11.99 16.11 -1.65
N ILE A 112 12.97 16.95 -1.96
CA ILE A 112 12.74 18.35 -2.35
C ILE A 112 12.15 18.34 -3.76
N ILE A 113 11.11 19.14 -3.99
CA ILE A 113 10.45 19.27 -5.29
C ILE A 113 10.56 20.70 -5.80
N ASP A 114 10.43 20.86 -7.11
CA ASP A 114 10.32 22.19 -7.71
C ASP A 114 9.02 22.88 -7.28
N THR A 115 9.09 24.20 -7.08
CA THR A 115 7.92 25.01 -6.73
C THR A 115 6.80 24.89 -7.75
N SER A 116 7.09 24.64 -9.03
CA SER A 116 6.06 24.44 -10.05
C SER A 116 5.21 23.18 -9.84
N LEU A 117 5.80 22.11 -9.27
CA LEU A 117 5.05 20.90 -8.93
C LEU A 117 4.11 21.17 -7.74
N LEU A 118 4.60 21.93 -6.76
CA LEU A 118 3.77 22.42 -5.66
C LEU A 118 2.58 23.24 -6.20
N ASP A 119 2.86 24.26 -7.00
CA ASP A 119 1.83 25.17 -7.52
C ASP A 119 0.75 24.41 -8.29
N THR A 120 1.14 23.38 -9.06
CA THR A 120 0.21 22.50 -9.76
C THR A 120 -0.73 21.75 -8.81
N LEU A 121 -0.21 21.22 -7.69
CA LEU A 121 -1.03 20.52 -6.70
C LEU A 121 -1.94 21.46 -5.91
N VAL A 122 -1.46 22.67 -5.60
CA VAL A 122 -2.27 23.72 -4.95
C VAL A 122 -3.39 24.20 -5.88
N GLU A 123 -3.12 24.36 -7.17
CA GLU A 123 -4.17 24.70 -8.14
C GLU A 123 -5.25 23.60 -8.22
N ARG A 124 -4.83 22.33 -8.22
CA ARG A 124 -5.77 21.19 -8.18
C ARG A 124 -6.59 21.16 -6.90
N SER A 125 -6.00 21.49 -5.74
CA SER A 125 -6.70 21.50 -4.46
C SER A 125 -7.70 22.66 -4.31
N ALA A 126 -7.63 23.69 -5.15
CA ALA A 126 -8.57 24.82 -5.11
C ALA A 126 -10.04 24.39 -5.29
N ARG A 127 -10.28 23.27 -5.98
CA ARG A 127 -11.63 22.71 -6.21
C ARG A 127 -11.95 21.48 -5.36
N PHE A 128 -11.06 21.12 -4.44
CA PHE A 128 -11.16 19.91 -3.62
C PHE A 128 -12.52 19.70 -2.93
N ASP A 129 -13.15 20.78 -2.47
CA ASP A 129 -14.44 20.72 -1.77
C ASP A 129 -15.65 20.57 -2.72
N ALA A 130 -15.44 20.62 -4.03
CA ALA A 130 -16.54 20.50 -4.98
C ALA A 130 -17.07 19.06 -5.03
N THR A 131 -18.39 18.93 -5.00
CA THR A 131 -19.10 17.71 -5.35
C THR A 131 -19.36 17.69 -6.84
N LEU A 132 -18.99 16.61 -7.51
CA LEU A 132 -19.29 16.41 -8.92
C LEU A 132 -20.58 15.60 -9.06
N PRO A 133 -21.45 15.92 -10.02
CA PRO A 133 -22.57 15.05 -10.33
C PRO A 133 -22.03 13.71 -10.87
N PRO A 134 -22.67 12.57 -10.54
CA PRO A 134 -22.26 11.29 -11.09
C PRO A 134 -22.36 11.31 -12.62
N GLU A 135 -21.38 10.70 -13.29
CA GLU A 135 -21.43 10.57 -14.74
C GLU A 135 -22.58 9.62 -15.13
N PRO A 136 -23.47 10.02 -16.05
CA PRO A 136 -24.57 9.16 -16.44
C PRO A 136 -24.05 7.95 -17.22
N LEU A 137 -24.32 6.75 -16.70
CA LEU A 137 -24.03 5.52 -17.41
C LEU A 137 -24.95 5.40 -18.66
N PRO A 138 -24.44 4.86 -19.78
CA PRO A 138 -25.29 4.54 -20.92
C PRO A 138 -26.41 3.56 -20.54
N GLU A 139 -27.55 3.66 -21.22
CA GLU A 139 -28.70 2.80 -20.96
C GLU A 139 -28.33 1.31 -21.11
N GLY A 140 -28.72 0.50 -20.12
CA GLY A 140 -28.43 -0.94 -20.10
C GLY A 140 -27.02 -1.32 -19.62
N VAL A 141 -26.18 -0.35 -19.24
CA VAL A 141 -24.86 -0.60 -18.67
C VAL A 141 -24.95 -0.64 -17.14
N ILE A 142 -24.43 -1.72 -16.55
CA ILE A 142 -24.18 -1.82 -15.11
C ILE A 142 -22.69 -1.55 -14.92
N SER A 143 -22.35 -0.54 -14.13
CA SER A 143 -20.99 -0.34 -13.64
C SER A 143 -20.86 -1.06 -12.31
N VAL A 144 -19.88 -1.97 -12.21
CA VAL A 144 -19.52 -2.62 -10.94
C VAL A 144 -18.15 -2.10 -10.56
N CYS A 145 -18.07 -1.52 -9.38
CA CYS A 145 -16.82 -1.11 -8.77
C CYS A 145 -16.43 -2.20 -7.77
N LEU A 146 -15.30 -2.86 -8.01
CA LEU A 146 -14.81 -3.97 -7.19
C LEU A 146 -13.42 -3.59 -6.68
N HIS A 147 -13.14 -3.83 -5.40
CA HIS A 147 -11.86 -3.53 -4.76
C HIS A 147 -11.49 -2.05 -4.91
N SER A 148 -12.39 -1.18 -4.49
CA SER A 148 -12.24 0.26 -4.60
C SER A 148 -11.24 0.80 -3.59
N TRP A 149 -10.41 1.72 -4.04
CA TRP A 149 -9.44 2.38 -3.18
C TRP A 149 -10.12 3.50 -2.41
N VAL A 150 -9.81 3.62 -1.13
CA VAL A 150 -10.31 4.74 -0.32
C VAL A 150 -9.15 5.66 0.01
N VAL A 151 -9.34 6.96 -0.21
CA VAL A 151 -8.36 7.97 0.18
C VAL A 151 -8.94 8.89 1.23
N THR A 152 -8.11 9.32 2.18
CA THR A 152 -8.42 10.47 3.05
C THR A 152 -7.43 11.57 2.78
N VAL A 153 -7.91 12.72 2.33
CA VAL A 153 -7.09 13.90 2.08
C VAL A 153 -7.37 14.94 3.15
N GLU A 154 -6.30 15.48 3.73
CA GLU A 154 -6.31 16.59 4.66
C GLU A 154 -5.39 17.70 4.14
N MET A 155 -5.75 18.98 4.34
CA MET A 155 -4.93 20.10 3.89
C MET A 155 -5.01 21.31 4.80
N ILE A 156 -3.93 22.10 4.78
CA ILE A 156 -3.82 23.45 5.34
C ILE A 156 -3.55 24.39 4.17
N ASP A 157 -4.51 25.26 3.88
CA ASP A 157 -4.38 26.28 2.84
C ASP A 157 -3.44 27.42 3.29
N GLU A 158 -3.06 28.31 2.36
CA GLU A 158 -2.18 29.45 2.67
C GLU A 158 -2.76 30.43 3.71
N ASP A 159 -4.09 30.47 3.86
CA ASP A 159 -4.78 31.27 4.86
C ASP A 159 -4.96 30.53 6.21
N GLY A 160 -4.41 29.32 6.33
CA GLY A 160 -4.50 28.47 7.52
C GLY A 160 -5.80 27.67 7.63
N LYS A 161 -6.69 27.73 6.63
CA LYS A 161 -7.92 26.93 6.63
C LYS A 161 -7.60 25.44 6.53
N ILE A 162 -8.19 24.66 7.44
CA ILE A 162 -8.12 23.20 7.39
C ILE A 162 -9.29 22.66 6.57
N ARG A 163 -9.00 21.77 5.62
CA ARG A 163 -10.00 21.03 4.85
C ARG A 163 -9.71 19.54 4.87
N ARG A 164 -10.76 18.72 4.81
CA ARG A 164 -10.67 17.26 4.81
C ARG A 164 -11.75 16.64 3.95
N LYS A 165 -11.42 15.55 3.28
CA LYS A 165 -12.37 14.74 2.54
C LYS A 165 -11.86 13.31 2.46
N THR A 166 -12.75 12.36 2.73
CA THR A 166 -12.52 10.95 2.47
C THR A 166 -13.38 10.58 1.28
N GLU A 167 -12.81 9.81 0.36
CA GLU A 167 -13.47 9.45 -0.88
C GLU A 167 -13.04 8.06 -1.30
N ASP A 168 -14.03 7.25 -1.62
CA ASP A 168 -13.89 5.99 -2.32
C ASP A 168 -13.71 6.24 -3.83
N ALA A 169 -12.86 5.46 -4.49
CA ALA A 169 -12.52 5.63 -5.89
C ALA A 169 -13.70 5.47 -6.85
N CYS A 170 -14.83 4.92 -6.41
CA CYS A 170 -16.06 4.84 -7.20
C CYS A 170 -16.89 6.12 -7.15
N SER A 171 -16.56 7.08 -6.27
CA SER A 171 -17.43 8.21 -5.93
C SER A 171 -17.27 9.46 -6.80
N HIS A 172 -16.40 9.42 -7.83
CA HIS A 172 -16.23 10.45 -8.87
C HIS A 172 -16.03 11.89 -8.36
N GLU A 173 -15.57 12.10 -7.13
CA GLU A 173 -15.26 13.42 -6.61
C GLU A 173 -13.78 13.79 -6.89
N LEU A 174 -13.19 14.69 -6.10
CA LEU A 174 -11.91 15.33 -6.41
C LEU A 174 -10.79 15.01 -5.41
N ALA A 175 -11.06 14.27 -4.34
CA ALA A 175 -10.03 13.84 -3.40
C ALA A 175 -9.17 12.71 -3.98
N VAL A 176 -9.77 11.74 -4.68
CA VAL A 176 -9.05 10.64 -5.34
C VAL A 176 -8.09 11.17 -6.42
N PRO A 177 -8.51 11.97 -7.42
CA PRO A 177 -7.58 12.53 -8.40
C PRO A 177 -6.45 13.38 -7.79
N LEU A 178 -6.72 14.12 -6.72
CA LEU A 178 -5.71 14.91 -6.01
C LEU A 178 -4.69 14.00 -5.30
N ALA A 179 -5.16 13.00 -4.55
CA ALA A 179 -4.31 12.05 -3.84
C ALA A 179 -3.38 11.31 -4.80
N PHE A 180 -3.91 10.80 -5.92
CA PHE A 180 -3.08 10.10 -6.91
C PHE A 180 -2.08 11.03 -7.60
N ALA A 181 -2.43 12.31 -7.85
CA ALA A 181 -1.46 13.29 -8.35
C ALA A 181 -0.31 13.57 -7.34
N MET A 182 -0.58 13.48 -6.03
CA MET A 182 0.48 13.55 -5.02
C MET A 182 1.40 12.32 -5.08
N ALA A 183 0.86 11.12 -5.28
CA ALA A 183 1.65 9.90 -5.47
C ALA A 183 2.50 9.97 -6.76
N ASP A 184 1.94 10.45 -7.87
CA ASP A 184 2.68 10.68 -9.11
C ASP A 184 3.86 11.64 -8.89
N THR A 185 3.63 12.71 -8.12
CA THR A 185 4.68 13.68 -7.76
C THR A 185 5.78 13.03 -6.93
N ALA A 186 5.43 12.16 -5.98
CA ALA A 186 6.40 11.42 -5.17
C ALA A 186 7.25 10.45 -6.02
N VAL A 187 6.65 9.75 -6.99
CA VAL A 187 7.39 8.88 -7.93
C VAL A 187 8.35 9.70 -8.77
N ALA A 188 7.88 10.80 -9.37
CA ALA A 188 8.67 11.64 -10.26
C ALA A 188 9.87 12.30 -9.55
N ALA A 189 9.73 12.56 -8.25
CA ALA A 189 10.80 13.15 -7.43
C ALA A 189 11.90 12.15 -7.04
N ASP A 190 11.70 10.84 -7.23
CA ASP A 190 12.68 9.79 -6.89
C ASP A 190 13.11 9.01 -8.15
N PRO A 191 14.37 9.18 -8.63
CA PRO A 191 14.87 8.47 -9.81
C PRO A 191 14.78 6.94 -9.73
N ALA A 192 14.92 6.36 -8.53
CA ALA A 192 14.80 4.91 -8.37
C ALA A 192 13.34 4.46 -8.53
N CYS A 193 12.38 5.21 -7.98
CA CYS A 193 10.98 4.91 -8.18
C CYS A 193 10.57 5.12 -9.65
N THR A 194 11.10 6.16 -10.29
CA THR A 194 10.91 6.43 -11.73
C THR A 194 11.56 5.35 -12.63
N ALA A 195 12.54 4.61 -12.13
CA ALA A 195 13.15 3.50 -12.88
C ALA A 195 12.31 2.22 -12.85
N ILE A 196 11.36 2.07 -11.92
CA ILE A 196 10.42 0.94 -11.92
C ILE A 196 9.47 1.09 -13.10
N ASP A 197 9.23 0.04 -13.87
CA ASP A 197 8.36 0.09 -15.05
C ASP A 197 6.89 0.21 -14.60
N PRO A 198 6.15 1.24 -15.07
CA PRO A 198 4.74 1.38 -14.73
C PRO A 198 3.86 0.22 -15.22
N GLU A 199 4.27 -0.55 -16.24
CA GLU A 199 3.51 -1.72 -16.72
C GLU A 199 3.29 -2.77 -15.61
N TYR A 200 4.20 -2.86 -14.64
CA TYR A 200 4.15 -3.83 -13.55
C TYR A 200 3.51 -3.30 -12.27
N THR A 201 2.91 -2.11 -12.32
CA THR A 201 2.32 -1.47 -11.16
C THR A 201 0.93 -0.98 -11.52
N ARG A 202 -0.05 -1.19 -10.64
CA ARG A 202 -1.44 -0.77 -10.91
C ARG A 202 -1.56 0.76 -10.99
N ASN A 203 -0.72 1.48 -10.25
CA ASN A 203 -0.72 2.93 -10.10
C ASN A 203 0.56 3.41 -9.39
N SER A 204 0.74 4.73 -9.24
CA SER A 204 1.92 5.31 -8.59
C SER A 204 2.06 4.94 -7.10
N VAL A 205 0.96 4.63 -6.39
CA VAL A 205 1.03 4.20 -4.99
C VAL A 205 1.66 2.81 -4.88
N THR A 206 1.20 1.87 -5.72
CA THR A 206 1.80 0.51 -5.79
C THR A 206 3.25 0.57 -6.27
N ARG A 207 3.58 1.46 -7.21
CA ARG A 207 4.96 1.73 -7.63
C ARG A 207 5.84 2.27 -6.52
N LEU A 208 5.32 3.15 -5.66
CA LEU A 208 6.03 3.58 -4.44
C LEU A 208 6.21 2.40 -3.48
N GLY A 209 5.22 1.52 -3.36
CA GLY A 209 5.32 0.25 -2.63
C GLY A 209 6.49 -0.61 -3.12
N SER A 210 6.59 -0.88 -4.42
CA SER A 210 7.76 -1.58 -5.00
C SER A 210 9.07 -0.83 -4.76
N CYS A 211 9.04 0.50 -4.91
CA CYS A 211 10.19 1.36 -4.62
C CYS A 211 10.63 1.29 -3.15
N ASN A 212 9.70 0.95 -2.26
CA ASN A 212 9.95 0.80 -0.84
C ASN A 212 10.97 -0.30 -0.55
N MET A 213 10.87 -1.37 -1.34
CA MET A 213 11.61 -2.62 -1.20
C MET A 213 13.03 -2.53 -1.76
N LEU A 214 13.35 -1.44 -2.48
CA LEU A 214 14.67 -1.21 -3.06
C LEU A 214 15.67 -0.75 -1.99
N ALA A 215 16.80 -1.43 -1.92
CA ALA A 215 17.92 -1.13 -1.03
C ALA A 215 19.25 -1.12 -1.82
N GLY A 216 20.33 -0.68 -1.15
CA GLY A 216 21.66 -0.55 -1.78
C GLY A 216 21.68 0.48 -2.92
N ASP A 217 22.26 0.12 -4.07
CA ASP A 217 22.14 0.89 -5.30
C ASP A 217 20.71 0.77 -5.86
N ARG A 218 19.84 1.70 -5.46
CA ARG A 218 18.41 1.63 -5.74
C ARG A 218 18.07 1.70 -7.23
N GLN A 219 18.94 2.27 -8.07
CA GLN A 219 18.72 2.29 -9.51
C GLN A 219 18.94 0.90 -10.11
N VAL A 220 20.00 0.21 -9.69
CA VAL A 220 20.23 -1.19 -10.07
C VAL A 220 19.13 -2.09 -9.53
N ALA A 221 18.71 -1.87 -8.29
CA ALA A 221 17.60 -2.60 -7.68
C ALA A 221 16.29 -2.44 -8.46
N ALA A 222 15.98 -1.24 -8.95
CA ALA A 222 14.79 -1.00 -9.78
C ALA A 222 14.85 -1.76 -11.12
N ILE A 223 16.01 -1.82 -11.77
CA ILE A 223 16.19 -2.59 -13.01
C ILE A 223 16.02 -4.10 -12.72
N ALA A 224 16.57 -4.58 -11.61
CA ALA A 224 16.37 -5.96 -11.17
C ALA A 224 14.89 -6.25 -10.90
N TRP A 225 14.18 -5.35 -10.22
CA TRP A 225 12.74 -5.42 -9.97
C TRP A 225 11.95 -5.56 -11.27
N ASN A 226 12.19 -4.70 -12.26
CA ASN A 226 11.52 -4.79 -13.56
C ASN A 226 11.79 -6.12 -14.24
N GLY A 227 13.02 -6.63 -14.15
CA GLY A 227 13.39 -7.93 -14.67
C GLY A 227 12.61 -9.08 -14.02
N LEU A 228 12.28 -8.97 -12.73
CA LEU A 228 11.47 -9.95 -11.99
C LEU A 228 10.01 -9.88 -12.42
N GLU A 229 9.42 -8.70 -12.41
CA GLU A 229 8.00 -8.51 -12.77
C GLU A 229 7.73 -8.86 -14.23
N ALA A 230 8.58 -8.40 -15.17
CA ALA A 230 8.55 -8.81 -16.58
C ALA A 230 8.62 -10.32 -16.75
N ALA A 231 9.27 -10.99 -15.80
CA ALA A 231 9.43 -12.41 -15.80
C ALA A 231 8.25 -13.17 -15.21
N ASN A 232 7.28 -12.54 -14.54
CA ASN A 232 6.19 -13.22 -13.82
C ASN A 232 6.69 -14.51 -13.11
N TRP A 233 7.88 -14.40 -12.52
CA TRP A 233 8.83 -15.50 -12.34
C TRP A 233 8.39 -16.56 -11.32
N LEU A 234 7.32 -16.27 -10.56
CA LEU A 234 6.77 -17.10 -9.49
C LEU A 234 5.37 -17.62 -9.77
N ASP A 235 4.79 -17.34 -10.93
CA ASP A 235 3.50 -17.92 -11.29
C ASP A 235 3.74 -19.20 -12.12
N PRO A 236 3.78 -20.39 -11.50
CA PRO A 236 3.90 -21.65 -12.22
C PRO A 236 2.70 -21.91 -13.15
N ASN A 237 1.57 -21.20 -12.95
CA ASN A 237 0.35 -21.36 -13.73
C ASN A 237 0.34 -20.46 -14.99
N ASN A 238 1.14 -19.39 -15.02
CA ASN A 238 1.21 -18.46 -16.16
C ASN A 238 2.52 -18.53 -16.98
N GLY A 239 3.45 -19.43 -16.66
CA GLY A 239 4.74 -19.54 -17.34
C GLY A 239 4.97 -20.90 -18.01
N GLU A 240 4.85 -20.96 -19.34
CA GLU A 240 5.39 -22.09 -20.13
C GLU A 240 6.84 -22.38 -19.73
N GLU A 241 7.26 -23.64 -19.64
CA GLU A 241 8.63 -24.07 -19.26
C GLU A 241 9.74 -23.28 -19.99
N ALA A 242 9.48 -22.86 -21.23
CA ALA A 242 10.36 -22.02 -22.03
C ALA A 242 10.62 -20.62 -21.43
N SER A 243 9.62 -20.05 -20.76
CA SER A 243 9.67 -18.76 -20.08
C SER A 243 10.63 -18.82 -18.90
N VAL A 244 10.51 -19.83 -18.02
CA VAL A 244 11.41 -20.02 -16.88
C VAL A 244 12.82 -20.37 -17.33
N ARG A 245 12.96 -21.22 -18.36
CA ARG A 245 14.25 -21.59 -18.95
C ARG A 245 15.01 -20.41 -19.55
N ALA A 246 14.31 -19.41 -20.12
CA ALA A 246 14.97 -18.22 -20.66
C ALA A 246 15.56 -17.29 -19.58
N LYS A 247 15.20 -17.51 -18.31
CA LYS A 247 15.48 -16.61 -17.17
C LYS A 247 16.49 -17.19 -16.19
N LEU A 248 16.52 -18.51 -16.05
CA LEU A 248 17.58 -19.20 -15.34
C LEU A 248 18.82 -19.28 -16.23
N LYS A 249 19.99 -19.00 -15.66
CA LYS A 249 21.21 -19.38 -16.36
C LYS A 249 21.27 -20.90 -16.52
N TYR A 250 21.91 -21.34 -17.60
CA TYR A 250 22.08 -22.78 -17.87
C TYR A 250 22.78 -23.52 -16.71
N ASP A 251 23.60 -22.80 -15.94
CA ASP A 251 24.38 -23.27 -14.80
C ASP A 251 23.81 -22.81 -13.44
N VAL A 252 22.52 -22.47 -13.36
CA VAL A 252 21.90 -22.06 -12.09
C VAL A 252 22.13 -23.09 -10.99
N GLU A 253 22.42 -22.59 -9.80
CA GLU A 253 22.59 -23.39 -8.58
C GLU A 253 21.52 -23.03 -7.55
N LEU A 254 21.06 -24.04 -6.81
CA LEU A 254 20.00 -23.91 -5.82
C LEU A 254 20.36 -24.73 -4.59
N LEU A 255 20.45 -24.07 -3.44
CA LEU A 255 20.78 -24.69 -2.17
C LEU A 255 19.66 -24.43 -1.17
N TRP A 256 18.96 -25.48 -0.74
CA TRP A 256 18.09 -25.41 0.44
C TRP A 256 18.87 -25.69 1.71
N ALA A 257 18.52 -24.99 2.79
CA ALA A 257 19.09 -25.27 4.10
C ALA A 257 18.86 -26.73 4.50
N GLY A 258 19.94 -27.41 4.86
CA GLY A 258 19.92 -28.83 5.21
C GLY A 258 19.87 -29.79 4.02
N GLU A 259 19.86 -29.29 2.77
CA GLU A 259 19.79 -30.10 1.56
C GLU A 259 21.07 -30.04 0.71
N GLU A 260 21.17 -30.97 -0.24
CA GLU A 260 22.26 -30.97 -1.21
C GLU A 260 22.06 -29.86 -2.26
N LEU A 261 23.18 -29.30 -2.73
CA LEU A 261 23.22 -28.32 -3.80
C LEU A 261 22.68 -28.92 -5.11
N VAL A 262 21.59 -28.36 -5.61
CA VAL A 262 21.01 -28.69 -6.92
C VAL A 262 21.64 -27.81 -7.99
N LYS A 263 22.01 -28.39 -9.12
CA LYS A 263 22.62 -27.66 -10.25
C LYS A 263 21.87 -27.90 -11.56
N GLY A 264 21.83 -26.86 -12.38
CA GLY A 264 21.24 -26.89 -13.71
C GLY A 264 19.74 -26.58 -13.68
N TRP A 265 19.27 -25.97 -14.76
CA TRP A 265 17.94 -25.35 -14.80
C TRP A 265 16.77 -26.33 -14.55
N GLN A 266 16.80 -27.56 -15.07
CA GLN A 266 15.68 -28.51 -14.93
C GLN A 266 15.56 -29.05 -13.49
N PRO A 267 16.64 -29.56 -12.84
CA PRO A 267 16.57 -29.94 -11.43
C PRO A 267 16.14 -28.80 -10.50
N VAL A 268 16.61 -27.57 -10.77
CA VAL A 268 16.20 -26.37 -10.04
C VAL A 268 14.71 -26.11 -10.22
N LEU A 269 14.21 -26.15 -11.46
CA LEU A 269 12.79 -25.95 -11.78
C LEU A 269 11.89 -26.99 -11.10
N ASP A 270 12.27 -28.27 -11.15
CA ASP A 270 11.48 -29.34 -10.55
C ASP A 270 11.37 -29.14 -9.02
N ARG A 271 12.45 -28.67 -8.38
CA ARG A 271 12.45 -28.39 -6.94
C ARG A 271 11.63 -27.15 -6.59
N LEU A 272 11.67 -26.10 -7.41
CA LEU A 272 10.85 -24.90 -7.25
C LEU A 272 9.35 -25.20 -7.43
N LYS A 273 8.98 -26.04 -8.40
CA LYS A 273 7.58 -26.47 -8.61
C LYS A 273 6.98 -27.20 -7.41
N VAL A 274 7.79 -27.98 -6.71
CA VAL A 274 7.36 -28.66 -5.47
C VAL A 274 7.16 -27.66 -4.33
N ALA A 275 7.91 -26.54 -4.33
CA ALA A 275 7.78 -25.49 -3.32
C ALA A 275 6.75 -24.42 -3.68
N SER A 276 6.21 -24.40 -4.90
CA SER A 276 5.26 -23.41 -5.39
C SER A 276 3.80 -23.78 -5.15
N GLU A 277 3.51 -24.75 -4.28
CA GLU A 277 2.14 -24.99 -3.79
C GLU A 277 1.63 -23.86 -2.88
N GLY A 278 2.48 -22.89 -2.50
CA GLY A 278 2.06 -21.67 -1.85
C GLY A 278 2.62 -20.39 -2.51
N ASP A 279 2.12 -19.24 -2.04
CA ASP A 279 2.38 -17.93 -2.62
C ASP A 279 3.77 -17.38 -2.27
N TRP A 280 4.49 -16.87 -3.26
CA TRP A 280 5.82 -16.29 -3.07
C TRP A 280 5.75 -14.78 -3.18
N TYR A 281 6.47 -14.07 -2.32
CA TYR A 281 6.58 -12.63 -2.41
C TYR A 281 8.03 -12.15 -2.26
N VAL A 282 8.36 -11.11 -3.03
CA VAL A 282 9.60 -10.37 -2.85
C VAL A 282 9.46 -9.54 -1.58
N LYS A 283 10.53 -9.48 -0.78
CA LYS A 283 10.58 -8.66 0.44
C LYS A 283 11.54 -7.48 0.28
N ALA A 284 12.67 -7.70 -0.37
CA ALA A 284 13.64 -6.65 -0.68
C ALA A 284 14.43 -6.96 -1.95
N VAL A 285 14.85 -5.90 -2.64
CA VAL A 285 15.80 -5.97 -3.77
C VAL A 285 16.96 -5.05 -3.46
N THR A 286 18.14 -5.62 -3.27
CA THR A 286 19.35 -4.89 -2.91
C THR A 286 20.26 -4.78 -4.13
N GLY A 287 20.40 -3.58 -4.69
CA GLY A 287 21.38 -3.33 -5.75
C GLY A 287 22.80 -3.32 -5.18
N LEU A 288 23.72 -4.05 -5.81
CA LEU A 288 25.08 -4.23 -5.33
C LEU A 288 26.10 -3.39 -6.12
N ASP A 289 26.01 -3.39 -7.46
CA ASP A 289 26.97 -2.69 -8.32
C ASP A 289 26.36 -2.40 -9.70
N HIS A 290 26.34 -1.12 -10.09
CA HIS A 290 25.83 -0.68 -11.39
C HIS A 290 26.74 -1.05 -12.56
N ARG A 291 28.04 -1.30 -12.34
CA ARG A 291 28.97 -1.67 -13.43
C ARG A 291 28.80 -3.11 -13.87
N THR A 292 28.44 -3.98 -12.93
CA THR A 292 28.16 -5.39 -13.19
C THR A 292 26.65 -5.69 -13.22
N ALA A 293 25.83 -4.68 -12.94
CA ALA A 293 24.38 -4.74 -12.84
C ALA A 293 23.91 -5.94 -11.99
N ARG A 294 24.49 -6.04 -10.79
CA ARG A 294 24.22 -7.11 -9.83
C ARG A 294 23.26 -6.66 -8.74
N ALA A 295 22.34 -7.54 -8.36
CA ALA A 295 21.43 -7.33 -7.24
C ALA A 295 21.20 -8.64 -6.48
N ASP A 296 20.95 -8.52 -5.18
CA ASP A 296 20.47 -9.59 -4.30
C ASP A 296 18.98 -9.40 -4.03
N LEU A 297 18.24 -10.50 -3.93
CA LEU A 297 16.81 -10.51 -3.61
C LEU A 297 16.58 -11.22 -2.31
N GLU A 298 15.71 -10.68 -1.48
CA GLU A 298 15.17 -11.39 -0.34
C GLU A 298 13.73 -11.78 -0.66
N PHE A 299 13.42 -13.08 -0.60
CA PHE A 299 12.08 -13.62 -0.78
C PHE A 299 11.51 -14.13 0.52
N ALA A 300 10.19 -14.31 0.54
CA ALA A 300 9.49 -15.11 1.52
C ALA A 300 8.47 -16.01 0.80
N VAL A 301 8.21 -17.17 1.39
CA VAL A 301 7.33 -18.19 0.85
C VAL A 301 6.18 -18.38 1.84
N LEU A 302 4.96 -18.24 1.36
CA LEU A 302 3.78 -18.75 2.04
C LEU A 302 3.73 -20.23 1.72
N VAL A 303 3.68 -21.08 2.74
CA VAL A 303 3.49 -22.52 2.56
C VAL A 303 2.15 -22.83 3.17
N ASP A 304 1.12 -22.96 2.33
CA ASP A 304 -0.18 -23.43 2.79
C ASP A 304 -0.02 -24.88 3.30
N GLY A 305 -0.46 -25.17 4.53
CA GLY A 305 -0.26 -26.51 5.09
C GLY A 305 -0.38 -26.66 6.60
N GLY A 306 -1.59 -26.44 7.12
CA GLY A 306 -2.05 -27.08 8.36
C GLY A 306 -3.37 -27.83 8.12
N GLU A 307 -3.44 -29.13 8.43
CA GLU A 307 -4.69 -29.92 8.42
C GLU A 307 -5.77 -29.38 9.41
N ASP A 308 -5.36 -28.43 10.23
CA ASP A 308 -6.07 -27.75 11.32
C ASP A 308 -6.76 -26.44 10.90
N GLY A 309 -6.53 -25.94 9.68
CA GLY A 309 -7.15 -24.71 9.18
C GLY A 309 -6.53 -23.42 9.72
N GLU A 310 -5.30 -23.49 10.25
CA GLU A 310 -4.48 -22.31 10.57
C GLU A 310 -3.43 -22.09 9.46
N ASP A 311 -3.29 -20.84 9.03
CA ASP A 311 -2.28 -20.45 8.04
C ASP A 311 -0.89 -20.47 8.70
N HIS A 312 -0.03 -21.40 8.30
CA HIS A 312 1.36 -21.47 8.77
C HIS A 312 2.33 -20.77 7.80
N TYR A 313 3.08 -19.78 8.29
CA TYR A 313 4.03 -19.03 7.46
C TYR A 313 5.44 -19.61 7.61
N LEU A 314 6.03 -20.13 6.53
CA LEU A 314 7.45 -20.47 6.45
C LEU A 314 8.23 -19.32 5.79
N VAL A 315 8.60 -18.33 6.59
CA VAL A 315 9.44 -17.24 6.10
C VAL A 315 10.88 -17.75 5.97
N ALA A 316 11.25 -18.20 4.77
CA ALA A 316 12.62 -18.46 4.38
C ALA A 316 13.14 -17.27 3.56
N ALA A 317 13.99 -16.44 4.18
CA ALA A 317 14.74 -15.42 3.46
C ALA A 317 15.78 -16.11 2.57
N ALA A 318 15.57 -16.03 1.26
CA ALA A 318 16.47 -16.63 0.29
C ALA A 318 17.20 -15.54 -0.50
N PRO A 319 18.49 -15.23 -0.23
CA PRO A 319 19.28 -14.37 -1.11
C PRO A 319 19.37 -15.01 -2.50
N VAL A 320 18.86 -14.29 -3.50
CA VAL A 320 19.00 -14.68 -4.91
C VAL A 320 19.83 -13.64 -5.64
N ALA A 321 20.91 -14.09 -6.27
CA ALA A 321 21.77 -13.24 -7.07
C ALA A 321 21.23 -13.15 -8.50
N ILE A 322 20.84 -11.94 -8.91
CA ILE A 322 20.55 -11.61 -10.30
C ILE A 322 21.80 -11.00 -10.92
N GLU A 323 22.16 -11.51 -12.10
CA GLU A 323 23.01 -10.81 -13.04
C GLU A 323 22.17 -10.22 -14.18
N ILE A 324 22.26 -8.91 -14.38
CA ILE A 324 21.54 -8.21 -15.44
C ILE A 324 22.50 -8.01 -16.63
N SER A 325 22.13 -8.53 -17.80
CA SER A 325 22.86 -8.32 -19.06
C SER A 325 21.87 -8.06 -20.19
N ASP A 326 22.16 -7.10 -21.07
CA ASP A 326 21.34 -6.78 -22.25
C ASP A 326 19.84 -6.56 -21.93
N ASN A 327 19.55 -5.82 -20.85
CA ASN A 327 18.20 -5.58 -20.31
C ASN A 327 17.44 -6.86 -19.90
N ARG A 328 18.15 -7.97 -19.66
CA ARG A 328 17.58 -9.20 -19.11
C ARG A 328 18.20 -9.51 -17.76
N ALA A 329 17.35 -9.65 -16.75
CA ALA A 329 17.73 -10.23 -15.46
C ALA A 329 17.85 -11.76 -15.63
N THR A 330 18.99 -12.33 -15.27
CA THR A 330 19.19 -13.77 -15.20
C THR A 330 19.60 -14.18 -13.80
N ILE A 331 19.00 -15.26 -13.29
CA ILE A 331 19.34 -15.79 -11.97
C ILE A 331 20.45 -16.82 -12.12
N SER A 332 21.56 -16.61 -11.40
CA SER A 332 22.69 -17.54 -11.38
C SER A 332 22.73 -18.40 -10.13
N ARG A 333 22.14 -17.95 -9.02
CA ARG A 333 22.18 -18.68 -7.74
C ARG A 333 21.01 -18.30 -6.83
N ILE A 334 20.42 -19.32 -6.21
CA ILE A 334 19.39 -19.20 -5.18
C ILE A 334 19.88 -19.93 -3.93
N GLU A 335 19.97 -19.24 -2.80
CA GLU A 335 20.25 -19.87 -1.50
C GLU A 335 19.02 -19.68 -0.63
N VAL A 336 18.37 -20.76 -0.20
CA VAL A 336 17.23 -20.70 0.72
C VAL A 336 17.74 -20.99 2.12
N GLY A 337 17.66 -19.99 3.01
CA GLY A 337 18.07 -20.11 4.41
C GLY A 337 17.19 -21.07 5.22
N GLU A 338 17.58 -21.33 6.48
CA GLU A 338 16.73 -22.09 7.42
C GLU A 338 15.41 -21.35 7.59
N ALA A 339 14.29 -22.05 7.37
CA ALA A 339 12.97 -21.46 7.51
C ALA A 339 12.69 -21.21 9.00
N SER A 340 12.43 -19.95 9.35
CA SER A 340 11.83 -19.62 10.64
C SER A 340 10.31 -19.62 10.47
N THR A 341 9.62 -20.49 11.22
CA THR A 341 8.15 -20.45 11.32
C THR A 341 7.76 -19.17 12.05
N ILE A 342 6.96 -18.33 11.41
CA ILE A 342 6.34 -17.17 12.07
C ILE A 342 4.84 -17.47 12.14
N SER A 343 4.30 -17.58 13.35
CA SER A 343 2.84 -17.56 13.54
C SER A 343 2.39 -16.12 13.42
N VAL A 344 1.41 -15.85 12.56
CA VAL A 344 0.72 -14.56 12.54
C VAL A 344 -0.61 -14.82 13.23
N ASP A 345 -0.78 -14.31 14.45
CA ASP A 345 -2.03 -14.37 15.23
C ASP A 345 -3.13 -13.50 14.61
#